data_AF-A0A3R6A1V2-F1
#
_entry.id   AF-A0A3R6A1V2-F1
#
_cell.length_a   1.000
_cell.length_b   1.000
_cell.length_c   1.000
_cell.angle_alpha   90.00
_cell.angle_beta   90.00
_cell.angle_gamma   90.00
#
_symmetry.space_group_name_H-M   'P 1'
#
loop_
_entity.id
_entity.type
_entity.pdbx_description
1 polymer ?
#
loop_
_entity_poly.entity_id
_entity_poly.type
_entity_poly.pdbx_seq_one_letter_code
_entity_poly.pdbx_strand_id
1 'polypeptide(L)'
;MAKYRKLGKASAQRNALLRNQVTQLLYHGKIKTTEARAKEVVKIVEKLITLAVAEKDNYDEVTVQAKVAKKDKDGKRIKEVVDGKKITAYDTIEKKVKKDQPSRLHARREMLKVLYPVVEVPTDAAGKKAGTKKIDLTQKLFDEYGTKYAGRKGGYTRIIKIGQRKGDQALEVILELV
;
A
#
# COMPACT_ATOMS: atom_id res chain seq x y z
N MET A 1 -16.94 28.86 3.31
CA MET A 1 -15.67 28.68 4.05
C MET A 1 -15.10 27.28 3.81
N ALA A 2 -13.77 27.09 3.84
CA ALA A 2 -13.14 25.78 3.59
C ALA A 2 -13.45 24.80 4.74
N LYS A 3 -14.00 23.62 4.43
CA LYS A 3 -14.32 22.54 5.40
C LYS A 3 -13.08 21.80 5.97
N TYR A 4 -11.87 22.25 5.64
CA TYR A 4 -10.60 21.60 5.98
C TYR A 4 -9.54 22.62 6.41
N ARG A 5 -8.55 22.19 7.21
CA ARG A 5 -7.45 23.05 7.65
C ARG A 5 -6.53 23.41 6.48
N LYS A 6 -6.18 24.70 6.35
CA LYS A 6 -5.28 25.15 5.27
C LYS A 6 -3.80 24.83 5.51
N LEU A 7 -3.41 24.54 6.76
CA LEU A 7 -2.04 24.16 7.18
C LEU A 7 -0.94 25.16 6.76
N GLY A 8 -1.30 26.43 6.51
CA GLY A 8 -0.36 27.45 6.02
C GLY A 8 0.28 27.11 4.67
N LYS A 9 -0.37 26.29 3.83
CA LYS A 9 0.16 25.84 2.54
C LYS A 9 -0.83 26.09 1.40
N ALA A 10 -0.28 26.34 0.21
CA ALA A 10 -1.04 26.32 -1.04
C ALA A 10 -1.71 24.94 -1.24
N SER A 11 -2.79 24.90 -2.03
CA SER A 11 -3.60 23.68 -2.22
C SER A 11 -2.79 22.49 -2.72
N ALA A 12 -1.96 22.67 -3.76
CA ALA A 12 -1.13 21.62 -4.33
C ALA A 12 -0.12 21.06 -3.29
N GLN A 13 0.59 21.94 -2.60
CA GLN A 13 1.57 21.56 -1.56
C GLN A 13 0.91 20.85 -0.38
N ARG A 14 -0.27 21.34 0.05
CA ARG A 14 -1.05 20.71 1.11
C ARG A 14 -1.50 19.31 0.71
N ASN A 15 -2.02 19.14 -0.50
CA ASN A 15 -2.48 17.85 -0.98
C ASN A 15 -1.31 16.85 -1.08
N ALA A 16 -0.15 17.27 -1.60
CA ALA A 16 1.05 16.44 -1.64
C ALA A 16 1.52 16.01 -0.24
N LEU A 17 1.55 16.94 0.72
CA LEU A 17 1.88 16.65 2.12
C LEU A 17 0.94 15.61 2.73
N LEU A 18 -0.37 15.81 2.61
CA LEU A 18 -1.37 14.91 3.20
C LEU A 18 -1.31 13.52 2.56
N ARG A 19 -1.19 13.44 1.23
CA ARG A 19 -1.02 12.17 0.50
C ARG A 19 0.22 11.41 0.96
N ASN A 20 1.33 12.12 1.16
CA ASN A 20 2.56 11.51 1.66
C ASN A 20 2.35 10.96 3.08
N GLN A 21 1.78 11.75 4.00
CA GLN A 21 1.55 11.28 5.37
C GLN A 21 0.57 10.10 5.45
N VAL A 22 -0.50 10.11 4.65
CA VAL A 22 -1.44 8.98 4.53
C VAL A 22 -0.71 7.72 4.06
N THR A 23 0.12 7.85 3.02
CA THR A 23 0.92 6.74 2.47
C THR A 23 1.87 6.17 3.54
N GLN A 24 2.58 7.04 4.25
CA GLN A 24 3.53 6.63 5.30
C GLN A 24 2.82 5.96 6.49
N LEU A 25 1.64 6.47 6.90
CA LEU A 25 0.86 5.84 7.96
C LEU A 25 0.40 4.44 7.58
N LEU A 26 -0.14 4.26 6.37
CA LEU A 26 -0.61 2.95 5.92
C LEU A 26 0.53 1.96 5.71
N TYR A 27 1.71 2.46 5.35
CA TYR A 27 2.90 1.64 5.19
C TYR A 27 3.46 1.16 6.54
N HIS A 28 3.78 2.10 7.44
CA HIS A 28 4.46 1.81 8.71
C HIS A 28 3.52 1.49 9.88
N GLY A 29 2.22 1.76 9.75
CA GLY A 29 1.22 1.60 10.82
C GLY A 29 1.18 2.73 11.84
N LYS A 30 2.26 3.52 11.96
CA LYS A 30 2.33 4.72 12.83
C LYS A 30 3.24 5.79 12.24
N ILE A 31 2.92 7.06 12.49
CA ILE A 31 3.77 8.21 12.15
C ILE A 31 3.78 9.23 13.28
N LYS A 32 4.87 9.98 13.39
CA LYS A 32 4.99 11.15 14.27
C LYS A 32 4.78 12.42 13.46
N THR A 33 3.85 13.28 13.87
CA THR A 33 3.51 14.53 13.16
C THR A 33 2.91 15.57 14.11
N THR A 34 2.64 16.78 13.65
CA THR A 34 1.88 17.76 14.43
C THR A 34 0.40 17.41 14.52
N GLU A 35 -0.27 17.81 15.60
CA GLU A 35 -1.69 17.53 15.85
C GLU A 35 -2.58 18.03 14.69
N ALA A 36 -2.33 19.25 14.21
CA ALA A 36 -3.10 19.85 13.13
C ALA A 36 -3.02 19.04 11.83
N ARG A 37 -1.86 18.45 11.52
CA ARG A 37 -1.67 17.58 10.37
C ARG A 37 -2.34 16.22 10.58
N ALA A 38 -2.15 15.61 11.76
CA ALA A 38 -2.75 14.32 12.09
C ALA A 38 -4.28 14.33 11.91
N LYS A 39 -4.95 15.38 12.42
CA LYS A 39 -6.41 15.52 12.30
C LYS A 39 -6.92 15.61 10.86
N GLU A 40 -6.10 16.04 9.90
CA GLU A 40 -6.47 16.01 8.48
C GLU A 40 -6.12 14.67 7.82
N VAL A 41 -5.01 14.03 8.23
CA VAL A 41 -4.63 12.69 7.76
C VAL A 41 -5.69 11.66 8.16
N VAL A 42 -6.20 11.71 9.39
CA VAL A 42 -7.26 10.83 9.90
C VAL A 42 -8.49 10.82 8.98
N LYS A 43 -8.99 12.00 8.59
CA LYS A 43 -10.17 12.11 7.71
C LYS A 43 -10.01 11.40 6.37
N ILE A 44 -8.78 11.33 5.86
CA ILE A 44 -8.48 10.68 4.59
C ILE A 44 -8.32 9.17 4.82
N VAL A 45 -7.51 8.78 5.81
CA VAL A 45 -7.21 7.38 6.14
C VAL A 45 -8.48 6.61 6.50
N GLU A 46 -9.36 7.20 7.31
CA GLU A 46 -10.60 6.52 7.70
C GLU A 46 -11.50 6.21 6.51
N LYS A 47 -11.58 7.11 5.53
CA LYS A 47 -12.34 6.86 4.29
C LYS A 47 -11.71 5.74 3.47
N LEU A 48 -10.39 5.71 3.35
CA LEU A 48 -9.69 4.66 2.60
C LEU A 48 -9.88 3.28 3.26
N ILE A 49 -9.74 3.19 4.59
CA ILE A 49 -9.96 1.94 5.31
C ILE A 49 -11.43 1.51 5.23
N THR A 50 -12.38 2.46 5.29
CA THR A 50 -13.80 2.14 5.12
C THR A 50 -14.09 1.53 3.75
N LEU A 51 -13.54 2.09 2.67
CA LEU A 51 -13.64 1.52 1.33
C LEU A 51 -13.01 0.12 1.26
N ALA A 52 -11.85 -0.06 1.90
CA ALA A 52 -11.19 -1.36 1.94
C ALA A 52 -12.01 -2.42 2.67
N VAL A 53 -12.61 -2.08 3.81
CA VAL A 53 -13.48 -2.98 4.59
C VAL A 53 -14.74 -3.34 3.81
N ALA A 54 -15.35 -2.38 3.12
CA ALA A 54 -16.56 -2.62 2.32
C ALA A 54 -16.31 -3.57 1.14
N GLU A 55 -15.14 -3.48 0.49
CA GLU A 55 -14.84 -4.17 -0.77
C GLU A 55 -13.82 -5.33 -0.62
N LYS A 56 -13.48 -5.72 0.61
CA LYS A 56 -12.42 -6.71 0.90
C LYS A 56 -12.66 -8.09 0.27
N ASP A 57 -13.91 -8.49 0.10
CA ASP A 57 -14.29 -9.80 -0.43
C ASP A 57 -14.84 -9.73 -1.87
N ASN A 58 -14.88 -8.54 -2.47
CA ASN A 58 -15.55 -8.33 -3.76
C ASN A 58 -14.60 -8.53 -4.96
N TYR A 59 -14.19 -9.78 -5.18
CA TYR A 59 -13.30 -10.18 -6.27
C TYR A 59 -13.62 -11.59 -6.77
N ASP A 60 -13.29 -11.85 -8.03
CA ASP A 60 -13.31 -13.19 -8.61
C ASP A 60 -11.92 -13.82 -8.56
N GLU A 61 -11.86 -15.14 -8.42
CA GLU A 61 -10.62 -15.89 -8.62
C GLU A 61 -10.54 -16.39 -10.06
N VAL A 62 -9.58 -15.85 -10.83
CA VAL A 62 -9.32 -16.30 -12.20
C VAL A 62 -8.03 -17.10 -12.21
N THR A 63 -8.08 -18.34 -12.69
CA THR A 63 -6.90 -19.17 -12.94
C THR A 63 -6.24 -18.73 -14.24
N VAL A 64 -5.07 -18.12 -14.14
CA VAL A 64 -4.27 -17.73 -15.31
C VAL A 64 -3.12 -18.72 -15.44
N GLN A 65 -3.00 -19.33 -16.62
CA GLN A 65 -1.88 -20.20 -16.97
C GLN A 65 -0.65 -19.34 -17.27
N ALA A 66 0.40 -19.47 -16.45
CA ALA A 66 1.67 -18.79 -16.65
C ALA A 66 2.73 -19.81 -17.07
N LYS A 67 3.35 -19.58 -18.23
CA LYS A 67 4.53 -20.35 -18.68
C LYS A 67 5.75 -19.89 -17.89
N VAL A 68 6.26 -20.75 -17.01
CA VAL A 68 7.47 -20.47 -16.22
C VAL A 68 8.57 -21.43 -16.65
N ALA A 69 9.78 -20.91 -16.82
CA ALA A 69 10.91 -21.76 -17.21
C ALA A 69 11.24 -22.77 -16.10
N LYS A 70 11.38 -24.04 -16.47
CA LYS A 70 11.80 -25.10 -15.56
C LYS A 70 13.21 -24.82 -15.08
N LYS A 71 13.46 -24.95 -13.77
CA LYS A 71 14.75 -24.69 -13.15
C LYS A 71 15.26 -25.95 -12.44
N ASP A 72 16.57 -26.19 -12.53
CA ASP A 72 17.25 -27.22 -11.75
C ASP A 72 17.38 -26.83 -10.27
N LYS A 73 17.84 -27.76 -9.43
CA LYS A 73 18.07 -27.58 -7.98
C LYS A 73 18.96 -26.38 -7.65
N ASP A 74 19.84 -25.98 -8.57
CA ASP A 74 20.73 -24.82 -8.45
C ASP A 74 20.15 -23.52 -9.04
N GLY A 75 18.87 -23.51 -9.43
CA GLY A 75 18.16 -22.34 -9.94
C GLY A 75 18.47 -21.95 -11.40
N LYS A 76 19.29 -22.73 -12.10
CA LYS A 76 19.58 -22.56 -13.54
C LYS A 76 18.42 -23.10 -14.39
N ARG A 77 18.14 -22.44 -15.52
CA ARG A 77 17.05 -22.82 -16.44
C ARG A 77 17.43 -24.11 -17.19
N ILE A 78 16.55 -25.10 -17.17
CA ILE A 78 16.72 -26.35 -17.91
C ILE A 78 16.56 -26.05 -19.40
N LYS A 79 17.52 -26.52 -20.19
CA LYS A 79 17.48 -26.42 -21.66
C LYS A 79 17.21 -27.82 -22.23
N GLU A 80 16.13 -27.97 -22.97
CA GLU A 80 15.84 -29.15 -23.77
C GLU A 80 16.34 -28.94 -25.20
N VAL A 81 16.79 -30.01 -25.84
CA VAL A 81 17.22 -29.97 -27.25
C VAL A 81 16.05 -30.43 -28.10
N VAL A 82 15.47 -29.52 -28.86
CA VAL A 82 14.45 -29.82 -29.87
C VAL A 82 15.03 -29.36 -31.21
N ASP A 83 15.04 -30.25 -32.20
CA ASP A 83 15.59 -30.00 -33.55
C ASP A 83 17.03 -29.47 -33.58
N GLY A 84 17.91 -30.04 -32.76
CA GLY A 84 19.34 -29.69 -32.72
C GLY A 84 19.65 -28.32 -32.09
N LYS A 85 18.65 -27.57 -31.62
CA LYS A 85 18.80 -26.27 -30.93
C LYS A 85 18.41 -26.39 -29.46
N LYS A 86 19.22 -25.81 -28.58
CA LYS A 86 18.96 -25.76 -27.12
C LYS A 86 17.89 -24.71 -26.81
N ILE A 87 16.67 -25.13 -26.52
CA ILE A 87 15.53 -24.28 -26.15
C ILE A 87 15.27 -24.41 -24.64
N THR A 88 14.78 -23.36 -23.99
CA THR A 88 14.42 -23.44 -22.56
C THR A 88 13.11 -24.21 -22.38
N ALA A 89 13.08 -25.19 -21.47
CA ALA A 89 11.85 -25.89 -21.10
C ALA A 89 10.94 -25.00 -20.24
N TYR A 90 9.64 -24.98 -20.51
CA TYR A 90 8.64 -24.20 -19.78
C TYR A 90 7.55 -25.12 -19.23
N ASP A 91 7.30 -25.06 -17.93
CA ASP A 91 6.13 -25.67 -17.31
C ASP A 91 4.98 -24.66 -17.30
N THR A 92 3.76 -25.15 -17.52
CA THR A 92 2.55 -24.33 -17.42
C THR A 92 2.04 -24.44 -15.99
N ILE A 93 2.25 -23.38 -15.21
CA ILE A 93 1.81 -23.31 -13.81
C ILE A 93 0.52 -22.51 -13.77
N GLU A 94 -0.50 -23.07 -13.11
CA GLU A 94 -1.74 -22.35 -12.83
C GLU A 94 -1.51 -21.39 -11.66
N LYS A 95 -1.74 -20.10 -11.89
CA LYS A 95 -1.74 -19.08 -10.84
C LYS A 95 -3.15 -18.56 -10.63
N LYS A 96 -3.64 -18.65 -9.40
CA LYS A 96 -4.88 -17.98 -8.98
C LYS A 96 -4.61 -16.49 -8.83
N VAL A 97 -5.32 -15.67 -9.60
CA VAL A 97 -5.24 -14.21 -9.54
C VAL A 97 -6.58 -13.66 -9.07
N LYS A 98 -6.56 -12.78 -8.05
CA LYS A 98 -7.74 -12.03 -7.64
C LYS A 98 -8.03 -10.95 -8.68
N LYS A 99 -9.17 -11.05 -9.35
CA LYS A 99 -9.68 -10.04 -10.28
C LYS A 99 -10.75 -9.22 -9.57
N ASP A 100 -10.48 -7.94 -9.36
CA ASP A 100 -11.43 -7.05 -8.71
C ASP A 100 -12.73 -6.92 -9.52
N GLN A 101 -13.87 -7.03 -8.84
CA GLN A 101 -15.17 -6.66 -9.40
C GLN A 101 -15.27 -5.13 -9.59
N PRO A 102 -16.22 -4.60 -10.40
CA PRO A 102 -16.27 -3.19 -10.75
C PRO A 102 -16.25 -2.20 -9.57
N SER A 103 -16.96 -2.46 -8.47
CA SER A 103 -16.96 -1.56 -7.31
C SER A 103 -15.66 -1.62 -6.51
N ARG A 104 -15.06 -2.80 -6.34
CA ARG A 104 -13.71 -2.94 -5.75
C ARG A 104 -12.65 -2.26 -6.62
N LEU A 105 -12.74 -2.39 -7.93
CA LEU A 105 -11.86 -1.70 -8.87
C LEU A 105 -12.03 -0.18 -8.74
N HIS A 106 -13.26 0.33 -8.64
CA HIS A 106 -13.53 1.74 -8.38
C HIS A 106 -12.89 2.20 -7.06
N ALA A 107 -13.08 1.45 -5.96
CA ALA A 107 -12.44 1.73 -4.68
C ALA A 107 -10.91 1.77 -4.79
N ARG A 108 -10.30 0.83 -5.53
CA ARG A 108 -8.85 0.83 -5.80
C ARG A 108 -8.43 2.11 -6.53
N ARG A 109 -9.19 2.56 -7.54
CA ARG A 109 -8.89 3.80 -8.26
C ARG A 109 -8.99 5.03 -7.34
N GLU A 110 -9.98 5.08 -6.45
CA GLU A 110 -10.08 6.15 -5.44
C GLU A 110 -8.87 6.13 -4.48
N MET A 111 -8.43 4.95 -4.03
CA MET A 111 -7.22 4.82 -3.21
C MET A 111 -5.97 5.32 -3.95
N LEU A 112 -5.78 4.95 -5.23
CA LEU A 112 -4.64 5.35 -6.04
C LEU A 112 -4.56 6.87 -6.31
N LYS A 113 -5.69 7.59 -6.26
CA LYS A 113 -5.68 9.06 -6.33
C LYS A 113 -4.94 9.70 -5.15
N VAL A 114 -4.87 8.99 -4.02
CA VAL A 114 -4.26 9.50 -2.78
C VAL A 114 -2.88 8.91 -2.57
N LEU A 115 -2.72 7.60 -2.74
CA LEU A 115 -1.48 6.90 -2.38
C LEU A 115 -0.33 7.21 -3.33
N TYR A 116 0.88 7.25 -2.79
CA TYR A 116 2.11 7.26 -3.57
C TYR A 116 2.70 5.85 -3.66
N PRO A 117 3.43 5.52 -4.74
CA PRO A 117 4.12 4.25 -4.84
C PRO A 117 5.22 4.15 -3.77
N VAL A 118 5.24 3.04 -3.05
CA VAL A 118 6.27 2.75 -2.05
C VAL A 118 7.19 1.66 -2.56
N VAL A 119 8.48 1.88 -2.37
CA VAL A 119 9.54 1.01 -2.84
C VAL A 119 10.45 0.69 -1.66
N GLU A 120 10.60 -0.59 -1.36
CA GLU A 120 11.47 -1.07 -0.30
C GLU A 120 12.80 -1.56 -0.92
N VAL A 121 13.90 -1.03 -0.39
CA VAL A 121 15.25 -1.45 -0.74
C VAL A 121 15.78 -2.26 0.45
N PRO A 122 16.02 -3.58 0.29
CA PRO A 122 16.58 -4.40 1.35
C PRO A 122 17.93 -3.83 1.81
N THR A 123 18.14 -3.76 3.12
CA THR A 123 19.37 -3.27 3.75
C THR A 123 20.60 -4.04 3.28
N ASP A 124 20.46 -5.36 3.15
CA ASP A 124 21.55 -6.28 2.81
C ASP A 124 21.96 -6.19 1.33
N ALA A 125 21.15 -5.50 0.51
CA ALA A 125 21.36 -5.32 -0.93
C ALA A 125 21.36 -3.83 -1.33
N ALA A 126 21.73 -2.93 -0.41
CA ALA A 126 21.86 -1.50 -0.70
C ALA A 126 22.72 -1.28 -1.96
N GLY A 127 22.16 -0.60 -2.97
CA GLY A 127 22.80 -0.33 -4.26
C GLY A 127 22.49 -1.31 -5.40
N LYS A 128 21.91 -2.49 -5.12
CA LYS A 128 21.50 -3.44 -6.18
C LYS A 128 20.01 -3.25 -6.50
N LYS A 129 19.70 -2.66 -7.67
CA LYS A 129 18.34 -2.50 -8.20
C LYS A 129 17.55 -3.82 -8.27
N ALA A 130 18.24 -4.96 -8.39
CA ALA A 130 17.63 -6.28 -8.50
C ALA A 130 16.89 -6.74 -7.24
N GLY A 131 17.20 -6.19 -6.06
CA GLY A 131 16.55 -6.55 -4.79
C GLY A 131 15.33 -5.68 -4.42
N THR A 132 15.05 -4.65 -5.21
CA THR A 132 14.05 -3.63 -4.88
C THR A 132 12.62 -4.17 -5.04
N LYS A 133 11.81 -4.10 -3.96
CA LYS A 133 10.42 -4.57 -3.94
C LYS A 133 9.46 -3.38 -4.04
N LYS A 134 8.55 -3.42 -5.01
CA LYS A 134 7.42 -2.48 -5.08
C LYS A 134 6.30 -2.99 -4.19
N ILE A 135 5.85 -2.16 -3.26
CA ILE A 135 4.78 -2.51 -2.34
C ILE A 135 3.46 -2.00 -2.90
N ASP A 136 2.52 -2.91 -3.11
CA ASP A 136 1.15 -2.54 -3.43
C ASP A 136 0.37 -2.24 -2.15
N LEU A 137 0.34 -0.95 -1.78
CA LEU A 137 -0.43 -0.49 -0.63
C LEU A 137 -1.94 -0.67 -0.79
N THR A 138 -2.47 -0.67 -2.02
CA THR A 138 -3.90 -0.91 -2.24
C THR A 138 -4.26 -2.35 -1.94
N GLN A 139 -3.38 -3.28 -2.31
CA GLN A 139 -3.57 -4.69 -1.96
C GLN A 139 -3.45 -4.90 -0.45
N LYS A 140 -2.47 -4.26 0.22
CA LYS A 140 -2.34 -4.28 1.69
C LYS A 140 -3.62 -3.76 2.37
N LEU A 141 -4.21 -2.69 1.84
CA LEU A 141 -5.48 -2.15 2.35
C LEU A 141 -6.60 -3.18 2.28
N PHE A 142 -6.81 -3.84 1.13
CA PHE A 142 -7.90 -4.81 0.98
C PHE A 142 -7.67 -6.08 1.81
N ASP A 143 -6.49 -6.69 1.69
CA ASP A 143 -6.24 -8.01 2.27
C ASP A 143 -5.93 -7.94 3.77
N GLU A 144 -5.08 -7.00 4.21
CA GLU A 144 -4.64 -6.91 5.61
C GLU A 144 -5.59 -6.03 6.42
N TYR A 145 -5.73 -4.76 6.05
CA TYR A 145 -6.52 -3.81 6.84
C TYR A 145 -8.03 -4.02 6.71
N GLY A 146 -8.52 -4.40 5.52
CA GLY A 146 -9.92 -4.75 5.31
C GLY A 146 -10.36 -5.90 6.20
N THR A 147 -9.53 -6.95 6.29
CA THR A 147 -9.75 -8.09 7.19
C THR A 147 -9.63 -7.70 8.66
N LYS A 148 -8.56 -6.97 9.03
CA LYS A 148 -8.32 -6.53 10.41
C LYS A 148 -9.50 -5.71 10.98
N TYR A 149 -10.11 -4.86 10.15
CA TYR A 149 -11.14 -3.92 10.57
C TYR A 149 -12.57 -4.33 10.22
N ALA A 150 -12.80 -5.55 9.75
CA ALA A 150 -14.11 -6.01 9.31
C ALA A 150 -15.22 -5.83 10.38
N GLY A 151 -14.89 -6.02 11.67
CA GLY A 151 -15.83 -5.87 12.78
C GLY A 151 -15.99 -4.44 13.31
N ARG A 152 -15.19 -3.47 12.84
CA ARG A 152 -15.15 -2.11 13.40
C ARG A 152 -15.87 -1.10 12.50
N LYS A 153 -16.89 -0.42 13.05
CA LYS A 153 -17.66 0.62 12.34
C LYS A 153 -17.05 2.02 12.51
N GLY A 154 -15.85 2.22 11.98
CA GLY A 154 -15.12 3.51 12.05
C GLY A 154 -14.18 3.63 13.25
N GLY A 155 -13.39 4.72 13.30
CA GLY A 155 -12.39 4.92 14.36
C GLY A 155 -11.19 3.98 14.21
N TYR A 156 -10.61 3.87 13.01
CA TYR A 156 -9.48 2.98 12.74
C TYR A 156 -8.12 3.54 13.16
N THR A 157 -8.09 4.81 13.58
CA THR A 157 -6.88 5.53 13.92
C THR A 157 -6.96 6.07 15.34
N ARG A 158 -5.79 6.21 15.98
CA ARG A 158 -5.64 6.85 17.29
C ARG A 158 -4.59 7.94 17.21
N ILE A 159 -4.90 9.08 17.84
CA ILE A 159 -3.95 10.19 18.04
C ILE A 159 -3.51 10.19 19.50
N ILE A 160 -2.23 9.97 19.74
CA ILE A 160 -1.60 10.05 21.06
C ILE A 160 -0.77 11.33 21.13
N LYS A 161 -1.10 12.22 22.07
CA LYS A 161 -0.33 13.46 22.30
C LYS A 161 0.96 13.12 23.04
N ILE A 162 2.09 13.59 22.51
CA ILE A 162 3.42 13.32 23.10
C ILE A 162 4.08 14.55 23.71
N GLY A 163 3.59 15.76 23.39
CA GLY A 163 4.09 17.02 23.94
C GLY A 163 4.44 18.04 22.86
N GLN A 164 4.97 19.18 23.28
CA GLN A 164 5.41 20.24 22.36
C GLN A 164 6.84 19.97 21.90
N ARG A 165 7.13 20.20 20.61
CA ARG A 165 8.50 20.07 20.10
C ARG A 165 9.35 21.27 20.47
N LYS A 166 10.63 21.00 20.78
CA LYS A 166 11.62 22.04 21.02
C LYS A 166 11.85 22.86 19.75
N GLY A 167 11.84 24.19 19.88
CA GLY A 167 12.04 25.12 18.77
C GLY A 167 10.85 26.07 18.60
N ASP A 168 9.72 25.56 18.15
CA ASP A 168 8.52 26.37 17.86
C ASP A 168 7.29 26.00 18.71
N GLN A 169 7.47 25.15 19.72
CA GLN A 169 6.44 24.70 20.66
C GLN A 169 5.19 24.08 20.00
N ALA A 170 5.30 23.61 18.75
CA ALA A 170 4.19 22.96 18.09
C ALA A 170 3.87 21.61 18.75
N LEU A 171 2.59 21.33 19.02
CA LEU A 171 2.16 20.07 19.62
C LEU A 171 2.37 18.90 18.65
N GLU A 172 3.22 17.96 19.04
CA GLU A 172 3.44 16.70 18.34
C GLU A 172 2.52 15.60 18.87
N VAL A 173 2.19 14.71 17.96
CA VAL A 173 1.37 13.53 18.21
C VAL A 173 1.95 12.33 17.47
N ILE A 174 1.71 11.15 18.04
CA ILE A 174 1.82 9.88 17.32
C ILE A 174 0.42 9.58 16.76
N LEU A 175 0.34 9.41 15.46
CA LEU A 175 -0.86 8.90 14.78
C LEU A 175 -0.60 7.44 14.44
N GLU A 176 -1.47 6.53 14.92
CA GLU A 176 -1.34 5.09 14.72
C GLU A 176 -2.64 4.45 14.24
N LEU A 177 -2.52 3.32 13.55
CA LEU A 177 -3.62 2.41 13.23
C LEU A 177 -3.88 1.51 14.45
N VAL A 178 -5.15 1.29 14.80
CA VAL A 178 -5.55 0.58 16.05
C VAL A 178 -5.81 -0.89 15.80
#